data_AF-A0A3D3ERP4-F1
#
_entry.id   AF-A0A3D3ERP4-F1
#
_cell.length_a   1.000
_cell.length_b   1.000
_cell.length_c   1.000
_cell.angle_alpha   90.00
_cell.angle_beta   90.00
_cell.angle_gamma   90.00
#
_symmetry.space_group_name_H-M   'P 1'
#
loop_
_entity.id
_entity.type
_entity.pdbx_description
1 polymer ?
#
loop_
_entity_poly.entity_id
_entity_poly.type
_entity_poly.pdbx_seq_one_letter_code
_entity_poly.pdbx_strand_id
1 'polypeptide(L)'
;MDEALIKRILPHSAEAEQSVVGSMIMDRDAIIAAMEMITGDDFYEQQYRILFDTMVELFNEGKPVDLITLQDRLKEKDVPPQVSSLEFIRDLVASVPTSANVRYYTQIVRDKSVLRRLIKASEETA
;
A
#
# COMPACT_ATOMS: atom_id res chain seq x y z
N MET A 1 22.68 -1.73 -32.54
CA MET A 1 23.18 -1.63 -31.16
C MET A 1 22.15 -0.80 -30.42
N ASP A 2 21.01 -1.43 -30.13
CA ASP A 2 19.90 -0.83 -29.36
C ASP A 2 19.25 -1.99 -28.59
N GLU A 3 20.06 -2.63 -27.74
CA GLU A 3 19.59 -3.36 -26.57
C GLU A 3 19.05 -2.32 -25.57
N ALA A 4 17.97 -1.65 -25.96
CA ALA A 4 17.22 -0.81 -25.06
C ALA A 4 16.57 -1.76 -24.06
N LEU A 5 17.19 -1.85 -22.89
CA LEU A 5 16.60 -2.27 -21.63
C LEU A 5 15.23 -1.61 -21.47
N ILE A 6 14.19 -2.22 -22.03
CA ILE A 6 12.85 -2.05 -21.53
C ILE A 6 12.91 -2.69 -20.15
N LYS A 7 13.28 -1.93 -19.12
CA LYS A 7 12.82 -2.19 -17.76
C LYS A 7 11.32 -2.38 -17.93
N ARG A 8 10.84 -3.64 -17.97
CA ARG A 8 9.43 -3.98 -17.95
C ARG A 8 8.89 -3.33 -16.69
N ILE A 9 8.35 -2.13 -16.83
CA ILE A 9 7.67 -1.47 -15.73
C ILE A 9 6.47 -2.36 -15.46
N LEU A 10 6.57 -3.13 -14.38
CA LEU A 10 5.50 -4.02 -13.98
C LEU A 10 4.24 -3.18 -13.76
N PRO A 11 3.06 -3.68 -14.13
CA PRO A 11 1.82 -2.96 -13.92
C PRO A 11 1.67 -2.63 -12.44
N HIS A 12 1.67 -1.34 -12.14
CA HIS A 12 1.48 -0.77 -10.81
C HIS A 12 0.68 0.53 -10.91
N SER A 13 0.19 1.03 -9.78
CA SER A 13 -0.48 2.32 -9.70
C SER A 13 -0.16 2.95 -8.35
N ALA A 14 0.88 3.78 -8.32
CA ALA A 14 1.32 4.45 -7.10
C ALA A 14 0.20 5.32 -6.50
N GLU A 15 -0.58 6.00 -7.35
CA GLU A 15 -1.74 6.81 -6.93
C GLU A 15 -2.83 5.96 -6.26
N ALA A 16 -3.12 4.77 -6.79
CA ALA A 16 -4.10 3.86 -6.18
C ALA A 16 -3.58 3.28 -4.86
N GLU A 17 -2.32 2.88 -4.80
CA GLU A 17 -1.68 2.37 -3.57
C GLU A 17 -1.69 3.43 -2.46
N GLN A 18 -1.27 4.65 -2.79
CA GLN A 18 -1.35 5.83 -1.93
C GLN A 18 -2.79 6.09 -1.48
N SER A 19 -3.76 5.99 -2.39
CA SER A 19 -5.18 6.21 -2.09
C SER A 19 -5.73 5.18 -1.10
N VAL A 20 -5.34 3.91 -1.23
CA VAL A 20 -5.74 2.86 -0.29
C VAL A 20 -5.17 3.15 1.10
N VAL A 21 -3.86 3.39 1.20
CA VAL A 21 -3.18 3.63 2.48
C VAL A 21 -3.71 4.90 3.16
N GLY A 22 -3.92 5.98 2.42
CA GLY A 22 -4.52 7.20 2.96
C GLY A 22 -5.96 7.01 3.42
N SER A 23 -6.77 6.26 2.67
CA SER A 23 -8.14 5.92 3.06
C SER A 23 -8.19 5.10 4.36
N MET A 24 -7.26 4.16 4.52
CA MET A 24 -7.13 3.32 5.71
C MET A 24 -6.77 4.12 6.97
N ILE A 25 -6.01 5.21 6.84
CA ILE A 25 -5.70 6.11 7.96
C ILE A 25 -6.91 6.96 8.33
N MET A 26 -7.72 7.36 7.35
CA MET A 26 -8.91 8.18 7.60
C MET A 26 -10.05 7.42 8.23
N ASP A 27 -10.25 6.16 7.82
CA ASP A 27 -11.45 5.40 8.17
C ASP A 27 -11.12 3.95 8.49
N ARG A 28 -11.62 3.50 9.64
CA ARG A 28 -11.49 2.11 10.10
C ARG A 28 -12.23 1.14 9.19
N ASP A 29 -13.38 1.53 8.63
CA ASP A 29 -14.13 0.68 7.70
C ASP A 29 -13.37 0.48 6.38
N ALA A 30 -12.55 1.45 6.00
CA ALA A 30 -11.68 1.34 4.83
C ALA A 30 -10.55 0.31 5.03
N ILE A 31 -10.05 0.16 6.27
CA ILE A 31 -9.10 -0.90 6.64
C ILE A 31 -9.73 -2.27 6.40
N ILE A 32 -10.94 -2.49 6.89
CA ILE A 32 -11.66 -3.76 6.75
C ILE A 32 -11.85 -4.08 5.27
N ALA A 33 -12.37 -3.12 4.50
CA ALA A 33 -12.60 -3.29 3.06
C ALA A 33 -11.31 -3.59 2.28
N ALA A 34 -10.19 -2.97 2.64
CA ALA A 34 -8.91 -3.22 1.99
C ALA A 34 -8.36 -4.61 2.34
N MET A 35 -8.41 -5.00 3.61
CA MET A 35 -7.97 -6.32 4.11
C MET A 35 -8.74 -7.50 3.49
N GLU A 36 -10.00 -7.30 3.13
CA GLU A 36 -10.81 -8.33 2.45
C GLU A 36 -10.34 -8.62 1.02
N MET A 37 -9.66 -7.67 0.37
CA MET A 37 -9.42 -7.70 -1.07
C MET A 37 -7.95 -7.83 -1.46
N ILE A 38 -7.03 -7.29 -0.66
CA ILE A 38 -5.58 -7.29 -0.93
C ILE A 38 -4.76 -7.59 0.33
N THR A 39 -3.52 -8.02 0.12
CA THR A 39 -2.50 -8.15 1.17
C THR A 39 -1.31 -7.22 0.91
N GLY A 40 -0.40 -7.09 1.88
CA GLY A 40 0.83 -6.30 1.72
C GLY A 40 1.67 -6.69 0.51
N ASP A 41 1.62 -7.96 0.07
CA ASP A 41 2.32 -8.45 -1.12
C ASP A 41 1.75 -7.93 -2.45
N ASP A 42 0.53 -7.41 -2.46
CA ASP A 42 -0.09 -6.86 -3.67
C ASP A 42 0.45 -5.46 -4.02
N PHE A 43 0.99 -4.74 -3.03
CA PHE A 43 1.62 -3.44 -3.25
C PHE A 43 2.90 -3.58 -4.08
N TYR A 44 3.14 -2.63 -4.97
CA TYR A 44 4.38 -2.57 -5.74
C TYR A 44 5.48 -1.87 -4.95
N GLU A 45 5.11 -0.79 -4.27
CA GLU A 45 6.03 0.01 -3.48
C GLU A 45 6.18 -0.57 -2.08
N GLN A 46 7.43 -0.84 -1.68
CA GLN A 46 7.71 -1.43 -0.36
C GLN A 46 7.24 -0.54 0.79
N GLN A 47 7.30 0.78 0.63
CA GLN A 47 6.79 1.74 1.62
C GLN A 47 5.29 1.54 1.91
N TYR A 48 4.47 1.30 0.89
CA TYR A 48 3.03 1.11 1.06
C TYR A 48 2.72 -0.27 1.63
N ARG A 49 3.48 -1.29 1.25
CA ARG A 49 3.42 -2.61 1.88
C ARG A 49 3.65 -2.52 3.39
N ILE A 50 4.75 -1.88 3.81
CA ILE A 50 5.09 -1.73 5.23
C ILE A 50 3.97 -1.00 5.99
N LEU A 51 3.45 0.07 5.41
CA LEU A 51 2.36 0.85 6.00
C LEU A 51 1.11 0.00 6.15
N PHE A 52 0.69 -0.68 5.08
CA PHE A 52 -0.46 -1.58 5.10
C PHE A 52 -0.32 -2.66 6.17
N ASP A 53 0.80 -3.41 6.17
CA ASP A 53 1.03 -4.48 7.14
C ASP A 53 1.00 -3.94 8.59
N THR A 54 1.57 -2.76 8.83
CA THR A 54 1.57 -2.11 10.15
C THR A 54 0.16 -1.68 10.57
N MET A 55 -0.64 -1.14 9.66
CA MET A 55 -2.05 -0.78 9.92
C MET A 55 -2.88 -2.02 10.25
N VAL A 56 -2.67 -3.11 9.51
CA VAL A 56 -3.35 -4.39 9.74
C VAL A 56 -3.00 -4.97 11.11
N GLU A 57 -1.73 -4.91 11.51
CA GLU A 57 -1.31 -5.34 12.85
C GLU A 57 -1.97 -4.50 13.96
N LEU A 58 -1.94 -3.18 13.85
CA LEU A 58 -2.59 -2.29 14.81
C LEU A 58 -4.09 -2.56 14.91
N PHE A 59 -4.74 -2.76 13.76
CA PHE A 59 -6.15 -3.09 13.69
C PHE A 59 -6.46 -4.44 14.37
N ASN A 60 -5.64 -5.47 14.13
CA ASN A 60 -5.77 -6.78 14.76
C ASN A 60 -5.51 -6.74 16.27
N GLU A 61 -4.62 -5.86 16.74
CA GLU A 61 -4.39 -5.58 18.16
C GLU A 61 -5.54 -4.78 18.82
N GLY A 62 -6.52 -4.33 18.03
CA GLY A 62 -7.62 -3.49 18.52
C GLY A 62 -7.18 -2.06 18.85
N LYS A 63 -6.01 -1.64 18.36
CA LYS A 63 -5.51 -0.27 18.53
C LYS A 63 -6.06 0.64 17.42
N PRO A 64 -6.28 1.93 17.72
CA PRO A 64 -6.67 2.89 16.69
C PRO A 64 -5.51 3.13 15.72
N VAL A 65 -5.83 3.24 14.43
CA VAL A 65 -4.85 3.42 13.35
C VAL A 65 -4.78 4.91 13.00
N ASP A 66 -4.24 5.70 13.93
CA ASP A 66 -4.05 7.14 13.77
C ASP A 66 -2.62 7.48 13.35
N LEU A 67 -2.40 8.70 12.85
CA LEU A 67 -1.08 9.23 12.48
C LEU A 67 0.00 9.01 13.55
N ILE A 68 -0.36 9.21 14.82
CA ILE A 68 0.56 9.08 15.96
C ILE A 68 0.87 7.61 16.24
N THR A 69 -0.18 6.79 16.37
CA THR A 69 -0.03 5.35 16.69
C THR A 69 0.70 4.60 15.58
N LEU A 70 0.40 4.94 14.33
CA LEU A 70 1.11 4.39 13.18
C LEU A 70 2.59 4.80 13.19
N GLN A 71 2.89 6.09 13.45
CA GLN A 71 4.28 6.54 13.55
C GLN A 71 5.04 5.81 14.67
N ASP A 72 4.45 5.70 15.85
CA ASP A 72 5.10 5.04 16.99
C ASP A 72 5.37 3.57 16.67
N ARG A 73 4.41 2.88 16.03
CA ARG A 73 4.57 1.48 15.61
C ARG A 73 5.66 1.32 14.53
N LEU A 74 5.75 2.25 13.59
CA LEU A 74 6.81 2.26 12.58
C LEU A 74 8.18 2.51 13.24
N LYS A 75 8.28 3.43 14.19
CA LYS A 75 9.53 3.66 14.95
C LYS A 75 9.95 2.42 15.74
N GLU A 76 9.01 1.73 16.39
CA GLU A 76 9.30 0.47 17.10
C GLU A 76 9.84 -0.63 16.18
N LYS A 77 9.41 -0.63 14.90
CA LYS A 77 9.82 -1.61 13.88
C LYS A 77 11.15 -1.29 13.19
N ASP A 78 11.82 -0.20 13.58
CA ASP A 78 13.09 0.25 12.97
C ASP A 78 12.99 0.42 11.44
N VAL A 79 11.80 0.81 10.94
CA VAL A 79 11.62 1.06 9.51
C VAL A 79 12.27 2.38 9.08
N PRO A 80 12.61 2.53 7.77
CA PRO A 80 13.32 3.69 7.29
C PRO A 80 12.64 5.00 7.72
N PRO A 81 13.42 6.00 8.19
CA PRO A 81 12.88 7.26 8.69
C PRO A 81 12.07 8.03 7.64
N GLN A 82 12.30 7.73 6.36
CA GLN A 82 11.55 8.26 5.23
C GLN A 82 10.08 7.79 5.23
N VAL A 83 9.83 6.52 5.56
CA VAL A 83 8.48 5.93 5.58
C VAL A 83 7.78 6.22 6.91
N SER A 84 8.53 6.33 8.02
CA SER A 84 7.99 6.70 9.33
C SER A 84 7.83 8.22 9.53
N SER A 85 8.14 9.02 8.51
CA SER A 85 8.04 10.48 8.60
C SER A 85 6.59 10.92 8.76
N LEU A 86 6.34 11.82 9.72
CA LEU A 86 5.00 12.36 9.96
C LEU A 86 4.50 13.16 8.75
N GLU A 87 5.41 13.85 8.05
CA GLU A 87 5.10 14.56 6.82
C GLU A 87 4.65 13.61 5.73
N PHE A 88 5.36 12.49 5.54
CA PHE A 88 4.99 11.49 4.55
C PHE A 88 3.57 10.94 4.79
N ILE A 89 3.26 10.53 6.02
CA ILE A 89 1.94 9.99 6.35
C ILE A 89 0.86 11.07 6.19
N ARG A 90 1.15 12.33 6.56
CA ARG A 90 0.24 13.46 6.34
C ARG A 90 -0.02 13.71 4.85
N ASP A 91 1.01 13.64 4.01
CA ASP A 91 0.87 13.82 2.57
C ASP A 91 0.01 12.70 1.95
N LEU A 92 0.13 11.46 2.45
CA LEU A 92 -0.76 10.37 2.05
C LEU A 92 -2.22 10.69 2.38
N VAL A 93 -2.51 11.15 3.61
CA VAL A 93 -3.88 11.54 3.99
C VAL A 93 -4.35 12.73 3.16
N ALA A 94 -3.51 13.75 2.95
CA ALA A 94 -3.86 14.94 2.18
C ALA A 94 -4.12 14.65 0.69
N SER A 95 -3.47 13.62 0.14
CA SER A 95 -3.64 13.20 -1.24
C SER A 95 -4.97 12.46 -1.51
N VAL A 96 -5.63 11.97 -0.47
CA VAL A 96 -6.86 11.19 -0.59
C VAL A 96 -8.08 12.09 -0.39
N PRO A 97 -8.90 12.31 -1.43
CA PRO A 97 -10.08 13.17 -1.31
C PRO A 97 -11.21 12.50 -0.52
N THR A 98 -11.32 11.17 -0.55
CA THR A 98 -12.35 10.43 0.19
C THR A 98 -11.98 8.97 0.43
N SER A 99 -12.27 8.48 1.64
CA SER A 99 -12.17 7.07 2.00
C SER A 99 -13.28 6.20 1.39
N ALA A 100 -14.38 6.81 0.92
CA ALA A 100 -15.54 6.08 0.39
C ALA A 100 -15.21 5.23 -0.84
N ASN A 101 -14.21 5.64 -1.62
CA ASN A 101 -13.78 4.96 -2.83
C ASN A 101 -12.66 3.94 -2.60
N VAL A 102 -12.32 3.61 -1.34
CA VAL A 102 -11.25 2.66 -1.02
C VAL A 102 -11.38 1.35 -1.81
N ARG A 103 -12.58 0.75 -1.89
CA ARG A 103 -12.83 -0.51 -2.62
C ARG A 103 -12.44 -0.41 -4.09
N TYR A 104 -12.68 0.74 -4.72
CA TYR A 104 -12.32 0.98 -6.12
C TYR A 104 -10.80 1.04 -6.29
N TYR A 105 -10.10 1.79 -5.44
CA TYR A 105 -8.64 1.87 -5.49
C TYR A 105 -7.98 0.52 -5.14
N THR A 106 -8.51 -0.19 -4.15
CA THR A 106 -8.07 -1.53 -3.78
C THR A 106 -8.23 -2.51 -4.94
N GLN A 107 -9.33 -2.43 -5.69
CA GLN A 107 -9.52 -3.26 -6.89
C GLN A 107 -8.45 -2.97 -7.94
N ILE A 108 -8.09 -1.69 -8.16
CA ILE A 108 -7.02 -1.33 -9.08
C ILE A 108 -5.69 -1.95 -8.64
N VAL A 109 -5.32 -1.83 -7.36
CA VAL A 109 -4.08 -2.43 -6.83
C VAL A 109 -4.08 -3.94 -7.02
N ARG A 110 -5.20 -4.60 -6.73
CA ARG A 110 -5.39 -6.04 -6.92
C ARG A 110 -5.17 -6.46 -8.38
N ASP A 111 -5.83 -5.80 -9.31
CA ASP A 111 -5.75 -6.13 -10.74
C ASP A 111 -4.30 -5.99 -11.25
N LYS A 112 -3.60 -4.94 -10.82
CA LYS A 112 -2.19 -4.71 -11.13
C LYS A 112 -1.29 -5.80 -10.51
N SER A 113 -1.54 -6.20 -9.27
CA SER A 113 -0.84 -7.31 -8.62
C SER A 113 -1.05 -8.64 -9.36
N VAL A 114 -2.27 -8.94 -9.80
CA VAL A 114 -2.57 -10.16 -10.57
C VAL A 114 -1.80 -10.16 -11.90
N LEU A 115 -1.80 -9.05 -12.64
CA LEU A 115 -1.02 -8.92 -13.87
C LEU A 115 0.48 -9.11 -13.62
N ARG A 116 0.99 -8.56 -12.51
CA ARG A 116 2.39 -8.72 -12.10
C ARG A 116 2.74 -10.19 -11.83
N ARG A 117 1.86 -10.92 -11.13
CA ARG A 117 2.01 -12.35 -10.86
C ARG A 117 1.99 -13.19 -12.15
N LEU A 118 1.10 -12.86 -13.08
CA LEU A 118 1.03 -13.53 -14.38
C LEU A 118 2.30 -13.34 -15.22
N ILE A 119 2.87 -12.13 -15.22
CA ILE A 119 4.14 -11.84 -15.92
C ILE A 119 5.26 -12.67 -15.29
N LYS A 120 5.40 -12.65 -13.95
CA LYS A 120 6.41 -13.43 -13.23
C LYS A 120 6.30 -14.92 -13.52
N ALA A 121 5.09 -15.48 -13.44
CA ALA A 121 4.85 -16.89 -13.73
C ALA A 121 5.22 -17.27 -15.17
N SER A 122 4.99 -16.37 -16.13
CA SER A 122 5.36 -16.58 -17.53
C SER A 122 6.88 -16.53 -17.74
N GLU A 123 7.59 -15.68 -16.98
CA GLU A 123 9.05 -15.59 -16.97
C GLU A 123 9.71 -16.78 -16.25
N GLU A 124 9.07 -17.36 -15.24
CA GLU A 124 9.57 -18.56 -14.53
C GLU A 124 9.47 -19.84 -15.36
N THR A 125 8.56 -19.89 -16.33
CA THR A 125 8.35 -21.07 -17.19
C THR A 125 9.11 -21.01 -18.53
N ALA A 126 9.80 -19.90 -18.82
CA ALA A 126 10.56 -19.69 -20.05
C ALA A 126 12.06 -20.01 -19.85
#